data_AF-A0A7Y0DZW9-F1
#
_entry.id   AF-A0A7Y0DZW9-F1
#
_cell.length_a   1.000
_cell.length_b   1.000
_cell.length_c   1.000
_cell.angle_alpha   90.00
_cell.angle_beta   90.00
_cell.angle_gamma   90.00
#
_symmetry.space_group_name_H-M   'P 1'
#
loop_
_entity.id
_entity.type
_entity.pdbx_description
1 polymer ?
#
loop_
_entity_poly.entity_id
_entity_poly.type
_entity_poly.pdbx_seq_one_letter_code
_entity_poly.pdbx_strand_id
1 'polypeptide(L)'
;MFDCSLPGARNLILSGHRIVPVMQPDATLSASYANPLPQYEESYPLTHIVLVGDIFWGITSGTNQPFVSGKGLWDQGVLGYSNTPEALYISTTYELMSQGLRDGNRKLNLNSLRQYATFRFHARQDAALVWDGERPDEIDALRAAIENGSYFRVVFENSDGVVFSQAVDIAMLFSESGSVEINTHPVLFPDFFLNPEQFARVIAENVPQILGESADRTRSVSLNNTITGGFHSVRSDGTYLGVREILTDRRRQWRQARLYAY
;
A
#
# COMPACT_ATOMS: atom_id res chain seq x y z
N MET A 1 -3.17 23.02 -3.42
CA MET A 1 -1.71 22.83 -3.23
C MET A 1 -1.36 21.44 -3.74
N PHE A 2 -0.27 21.31 -4.50
CA PHE A 2 0.24 20.05 -5.00
C PHE A 2 1.53 19.72 -4.26
N ASP A 3 1.51 18.64 -3.48
CA ASP A 3 2.64 18.19 -2.67
C ASP A 3 2.57 16.66 -2.54
N CYS A 4 3.50 15.96 -3.19
CA CYS A 4 3.62 14.51 -3.06
C CYS A 4 4.50 14.09 -1.89
N SER A 5 5.08 15.02 -1.13
CA SER A 5 5.90 14.66 0.02
C SER A 5 5.06 14.21 1.21
N LEU A 6 5.71 13.47 2.12
CA LEU A 6 5.20 13.19 3.46
C LEU A 6 6.38 13.26 4.42
N PRO A 7 6.71 14.46 4.95
CA PRO A 7 7.83 14.61 5.88
C PRO A 7 7.65 13.71 7.12
N GLY A 8 8.69 12.98 7.49
CA GLY A 8 8.63 12.03 8.60
C GLY A 8 7.75 10.81 8.35
N ALA A 9 7.57 10.42 7.07
CA ALA A 9 6.78 9.25 6.66
C ALA A 9 7.11 8.02 7.50
N ARG A 10 8.39 7.76 7.78
CA ARG A 10 8.80 6.62 8.59
C ARG A 10 8.18 6.64 9.99
N ASN A 11 8.30 7.75 10.71
CA ASN A 11 7.77 7.85 12.06
C ASN A 11 6.24 7.72 12.07
N LEU A 12 5.56 8.40 11.13
CA LEU A 12 4.10 8.34 11.00
C LEU A 12 3.61 6.90 10.77
N ILE A 13 4.23 6.19 9.82
CA ILE A 13 3.85 4.81 9.46
C ILE A 13 4.17 3.85 10.61
N LEU A 14 5.35 3.96 11.23
CA LEU A 14 5.75 3.11 12.37
C LEU A 14 4.83 3.29 13.59
N SER A 15 4.30 4.50 13.80
CA SER A 15 3.31 4.82 14.83
C SER A 15 1.88 4.48 14.44
N GLY A 16 1.67 3.73 13.35
CA GLY A 16 0.35 3.19 12.98
C GLY A 16 -0.58 4.19 12.31
N HIS A 17 -0.10 5.33 11.80
CA HIS A 17 -0.97 6.28 11.10
C HIS A 17 -1.50 5.66 9.80
N ARG A 18 -2.78 5.92 9.50
CA ARG A 18 -3.33 5.66 8.17
C ARG A 18 -2.87 6.73 7.20
N ILE A 19 -2.22 6.32 6.13
CA ILE A 19 -1.82 7.22 5.05
C ILE A 19 -2.89 7.21 3.96
N VAL A 20 -3.31 8.41 3.57
CA VAL A 20 -4.39 8.63 2.63
C VAL A 20 -3.98 9.71 1.63
N PRO A 21 -3.85 9.42 0.32
CA PRO A 21 -3.79 10.46 -0.70
C PRO A 21 -5.15 11.16 -0.81
N VAL A 22 -5.13 12.48 -0.82
CA VAL A 22 -6.29 13.33 -1.10
C VAL A 22 -5.97 14.15 -2.32
N MET A 23 -6.86 14.09 -3.32
CA MET A 23 -6.61 14.71 -4.61
C MET A 23 -7.88 15.27 -5.25
N GLN A 24 -7.67 16.21 -6.16
CA GLN A 24 -8.72 16.83 -6.94
C GLN A 24 -8.26 16.88 -8.41
N PRO A 25 -9.01 16.28 -9.36
CA PRO A 25 -8.64 16.32 -10.77
C PRO A 25 -8.50 17.74 -11.30
N ASP A 26 -7.60 17.93 -12.26
CA ASP A 26 -7.42 19.21 -12.93
C ASP A 26 -8.57 19.45 -13.92
N ALA A 27 -9.42 20.43 -13.60
CA ALA A 27 -10.57 20.80 -14.43
C ALA A 27 -10.17 21.28 -15.83
N THR A 28 -8.94 21.76 -16.02
CA THR A 28 -8.44 22.17 -17.34
C THR A 28 -8.22 20.98 -18.28
N LEU A 29 -8.11 19.77 -17.74
CA LEU A 29 -7.97 18.51 -18.48
C LEU A 29 -9.31 17.85 -18.79
N SER A 30 -10.45 18.50 -18.49
CA SER A 30 -11.79 17.90 -18.61
C SER A 30 -12.09 17.36 -20.02
N ALA A 31 -11.59 18.01 -21.06
CA ALA A 31 -11.78 17.61 -22.45
C ALA A 31 -11.02 16.32 -22.83
N SER A 32 -9.99 15.95 -22.05
CA SER A 32 -9.22 14.71 -22.24
C SER A 32 -9.84 13.51 -21.54
N TYR A 33 -10.83 13.72 -20.66
CA TYR A 33 -11.47 12.63 -19.92
C TYR A 33 -12.62 12.01 -20.70
N ALA A 34 -12.64 10.66 -20.76
CA ALA A 34 -13.69 9.91 -21.42
C ALA A 34 -15.09 10.08 -20.79
N ASN A 35 -15.15 10.57 -19.54
CA ASN A 35 -16.36 10.90 -18.82
C ASN A 35 -16.08 12.07 -17.85
N PRO A 36 -16.21 13.34 -18.28
CA PRO A 36 -15.92 14.48 -17.42
C PRO A 36 -16.93 14.53 -16.27
N LEU A 37 -16.42 14.49 -15.04
CA LEU A 37 -17.22 14.67 -13.83
C LEU A 37 -17.20 16.14 -13.39
N PRO A 38 -18.26 16.64 -12.71
CA PRO A 38 -18.18 17.90 -11.97
C PRO A 38 -17.01 17.89 -11.00
N GLN A 39 -16.45 19.05 -10.64
CA GLN A 39 -15.34 19.14 -9.69
C GLN A 39 -15.63 18.35 -8.40
N TYR A 40 -14.70 17.47 -8.02
CA TYR A 40 -14.84 16.58 -6.88
C TYR A 40 -13.48 16.32 -6.23
N GLU A 41 -13.49 15.99 -4.94
CA GLU A 41 -12.31 15.50 -4.22
C GLU A 41 -12.40 13.98 -4.09
N GLU A 42 -11.28 13.30 -4.29
CA GLU A 42 -11.17 11.84 -4.13
C GLU A 42 -10.05 11.48 -3.17
N SER A 43 -10.21 10.32 -2.54
CA SER A 43 -9.33 9.83 -1.49
C SER A 43 -9.44 8.31 -1.39
N TYR A 44 -8.31 7.65 -1.15
CA TYR A 44 -8.26 6.19 -1.03
C TYR A 44 -7.46 5.77 0.21
N PRO A 45 -7.94 4.83 1.03
CA PRO A 45 -7.11 4.26 2.08
C PRO A 45 -5.99 3.39 1.47
N LEU A 46 -4.74 3.66 1.84
CA LEU A 46 -3.61 2.81 1.46
C LEU A 46 -3.51 1.62 2.43
N THR A 47 -4.07 0.48 2.03
CA THR A 47 -4.23 -0.70 2.89
C THR A 47 -2.97 -1.54 3.01
N HIS A 48 -2.03 -1.38 2.09
CA HIS A 48 -0.71 -1.99 2.15
C HIS A 48 0.34 -0.94 1.79
N ILE A 49 1.29 -0.71 2.69
CA ILE A 49 2.41 0.22 2.48
C ILE A 49 3.71 -0.53 2.70
N VAL A 50 4.64 -0.33 1.77
CA VAL A 50 6.04 -0.74 1.84
C VAL A 50 6.87 0.53 1.96
N LEU A 51 7.74 0.60 2.96
CA LEU A 51 8.59 1.76 3.24
C LEU A 51 10.06 1.32 3.35
N VAL A 52 10.94 2.04 2.65
CA VAL A 52 12.39 1.89 2.69
C VAL A 52 13.02 3.25 2.98
N GLY A 53 13.65 3.39 4.15
CA GLY A 53 14.06 4.71 4.66
C GLY A 53 12.83 5.58 4.93
N ASP A 54 12.71 6.70 4.21
CA ASP A 54 11.55 7.61 4.21
C ASP A 54 10.71 7.55 2.93
N ILE A 55 11.07 6.71 1.97
CA ILE A 55 10.32 6.54 0.71
C ILE A 55 9.34 5.38 0.88
N PHE A 56 8.06 5.64 0.62
CA PHE A 56 7.04 4.60 0.65
C PHE A 56 6.33 4.44 -0.68
N TRP A 57 5.84 3.23 -0.89
CA TRP A 57 4.79 2.91 -1.84
C TRP A 57 3.60 2.35 -1.08
N GLY A 58 2.42 2.90 -1.30
CA GLY A 58 1.18 2.41 -0.74
C GLY A 58 0.18 2.08 -1.82
N ILE A 59 -0.55 0.98 -1.65
CA ILE A 59 -1.52 0.48 -2.62
C ILE A 59 -2.90 0.36 -1.98
N THR A 60 -3.94 0.67 -2.75
CA THR A 60 -5.33 0.56 -2.31
C THR A 60 -5.76 -0.90 -2.18
N SER A 61 -6.84 -1.15 -1.45
CA SER A 61 -7.53 -2.43 -1.57
C SER A 61 -8.01 -2.60 -3.01
N GLY A 62 -7.94 -3.81 -3.54
CA GLY A 62 -8.32 -4.10 -4.92
C GLY A 62 -9.82 -4.09 -5.21
N THR A 63 -10.57 -3.32 -4.43
CA THR A 63 -12.02 -3.27 -4.41
C THR A 63 -12.57 -2.00 -5.05
N ASN A 64 -11.73 -1.20 -5.73
CA ASN A 64 -12.21 -0.02 -6.44
C ASN A 64 -12.98 -0.49 -7.67
N GLN A 65 -14.31 -0.38 -7.63
CA GLN A 65 -15.20 -0.80 -8.70
C GLN A 65 -15.66 0.45 -9.47
N PRO A 66 -15.08 0.76 -10.64
CA PRO A 66 -15.51 1.91 -11.42
C PRO A 66 -16.88 1.61 -12.01
N PHE A 67 -17.79 2.57 -11.89
CA PHE A 67 -19.07 2.58 -12.59
C PHE A 67 -19.11 3.79 -13.52
N VAL A 68 -19.44 3.56 -14.79
CA VAL A 68 -19.65 4.62 -15.76
C VAL A 68 -21.07 4.51 -16.28
N SER A 69 -21.86 5.58 -16.11
CA SER A 69 -23.23 5.66 -16.62
C SER A 69 -23.25 5.35 -18.13
N GLY A 70 -24.13 4.42 -18.53
CA GLY A 70 -24.23 3.96 -19.92
C GLY A 70 -23.12 2.99 -20.40
N LYS A 71 -22.06 2.75 -19.62
CA LYS A 71 -21.00 1.76 -19.94
C LYS A 71 -20.91 0.59 -18.94
N GLY A 72 -21.59 0.70 -17.80
CA GLY A 72 -21.67 -0.37 -16.80
C GLY A 72 -20.47 -0.42 -15.85
N LEU A 73 -20.27 -1.60 -15.27
CA LEU A 73 -19.18 -1.91 -14.34
C LEU A 73 -17.91 -2.29 -15.11
N TRP A 74 -16.77 -1.75 -14.69
CA TRP A 74 -15.45 -2.05 -15.26
C TRP A 74 -14.68 -3.02 -14.36
N ASP A 75 -13.58 -3.59 -14.84
CA ASP A 75 -12.73 -4.44 -13.99
C ASP A 75 -12.25 -3.66 -12.75
N GLN A 76 -12.19 -4.35 -11.62
CA GLN A 76 -11.73 -3.77 -10.37
C GLN A 76 -10.32 -3.20 -10.53
N GLY A 77 -10.12 -1.99 -10.05
CA GLY A 77 -8.86 -1.26 -10.15
C GLY A 77 -8.06 -1.28 -8.86
N VAL A 78 -6.74 -1.39 -8.99
CA VAL A 78 -5.78 -1.18 -7.91
C VAL A 78 -4.95 0.04 -8.24
N LEU A 79 -4.86 0.97 -7.29
CA LEU A 79 -4.07 2.20 -7.42
C LEU A 79 -2.92 2.16 -6.41
N GLY A 80 -1.74 2.60 -6.82
CA GLY A 80 -0.57 2.70 -5.96
C GLY A 80 0.07 4.06 -6.04
N TYR A 81 0.45 4.62 -4.90
CA TYR A 81 0.95 5.97 -4.74
C TYR A 81 2.27 5.96 -3.98
N SER A 82 3.12 6.93 -4.28
CA SER A 82 4.40 7.10 -3.62
C SER A 82 4.63 8.55 -3.22
N ASN A 83 5.48 8.76 -2.22
CA ASN A 83 5.94 10.07 -1.81
C ASN A 83 7.22 10.53 -2.52
N THR A 84 7.53 9.95 -3.68
CA THR A 84 8.73 10.32 -4.44
C THR A 84 8.51 11.61 -5.24
N PRO A 85 9.58 12.39 -5.52
CA PRO A 85 9.48 13.68 -6.21
C PRO A 85 9.01 13.57 -7.67
N GLU A 86 9.11 12.40 -8.29
CA GLU A 86 8.64 12.15 -9.65
C GLU A 86 7.12 12.36 -9.78
N ALA A 87 6.38 12.32 -8.66
CA ALA A 87 4.95 12.56 -8.62
C ALA A 87 4.18 11.65 -9.60
N LEU A 88 4.41 10.35 -9.47
CA LEU A 88 3.78 9.30 -10.27
C LEU A 88 2.87 8.44 -9.40
N TYR A 89 1.87 7.83 -10.04
CA TYR A 89 1.08 6.77 -9.43
C TYR A 89 0.89 5.62 -10.42
N ILE A 90 0.67 4.42 -9.89
CA ILE A 90 0.39 3.23 -10.68
C ILE A 90 -1.11 2.93 -10.70
N SER A 91 -1.58 2.36 -11.80
CA SER A 91 -2.90 1.75 -11.88
C SER A 91 -2.83 0.40 -12.59
N THR A 92 -3.53 -0.60 -12.09
CA THR A 92 -3.60 -1.94 -12.70
C THR A 92 -4.89 -2.66 -12.32
N THR A 93 -5.33 -3.62 -13.12
CA THR A 93 -6.54 -4.42 -12.90
C THR A 93 -6.34 -5.41 -11.77
N TYR A 94 -7.22 -5.44 -10.78
CA TYR A 94 -7.16 -6.38 -9.66
C TYR A 94 -7.01 -7.82 -10.15
N GLU A 95 -6.24 -8.58 -9.40
CA GLU A 95 -5.95 -9.97 -9.69
C GLU A 95 -5.83 -10.73 -8.37
N LEU A 96 -6.37 -11.94 -8.33
CA LEU A 96 -6.20 -12.83 -7.19
C LEU A 96 -4.72 -13.17 -7.03
N MET A 97 -4.21 -13.11 -5.79
CA MET A 97 -2.79 -13.36 -5.50
C MET A 97 -2.29 -14.70 -6.08
N SER A 98 -3.10 -15.76 -5.99
CA SER A 98 -2.73 -17.07 -6.52
C SER A 98 -2.60 -17.10 -8.05
N GLN A 99 -3.34 -16.25 -8.77
CA GLN A 99 -3.22 -16.11 -10.21
C GLN A 99 -1.97 -15.29 -10.57
N GLY A 100 -1.82 -14.11 -9.97
CA GLY A 100 -0.69 -13.24 -10.29
C GLY A 100 0.67 -13.88 -9.94
N LEU A 101 0.75 -14.64 -8.84
CA LEU A 101 1.98 -15.37 -8.50
C LEU A 101 2.34 -16.47 -9.51
N ARG A 102 1.35 -17.05 -10.22
CA ARG A 102 1.62 -18.02 -11.30
C ARG A 102 2.08 -17.32 -12.57
N ASP A 103 1.45 -16.21 -12.92
CA ASP A 103 1.78 -15.45 -14.13
C ASP A 103 3.13 -14.73 -13.97
N GLY A 104 3.50 -14.38 -12.73
CA GLY A 104 4.80 -13.84 -12.32
C GLY A 104 5.05 -12.39 -12.73
N ASN A 105 4.33 -11.90 -13.74
CA ASN A 105 4.38 -10.53 -14.22
C ASN A 105 2.97 -9.97 -14.40
N ARG A 106 2.83 -8.67 -14.18
CA ARG A 106 1.57 -7.95 -14.38
C ARG A 106 1.79 -6.69 -15.19
N LYS A 107 0.85 -6.43 -16.10
CA LYS A 107 0.77 -5.16 -16.80
C LYS A 107 0.25 -4.10 -15.83
N LEU A 108 0.99 -3.01 -15.68
CA LEU A 108 0.57 -1.84 -14.94
C LEU A 108 0.79 -0.58 -15.76
N ASN A 109 0.07 0.46 -15.42
CA ASN A 109 0.19 1.77 -16.02
C ASN A 109 0.86 2.71 -15.03
N LEU A 110 1.94 3.38 -15.45
CA LEU A 110 2.48 4.55 -14.77
C LEU A 110 1.79 5.79 -15.32
N ASN A 111 1.29 6.61 -14.41
CA ASN A 111 0.53 7.81 -14.70
C ASN A 111 1.13 9.00 -13.94
N SER A 112 0.97 10.21 -14.49
CA SER A 112 1.37 11.42 -13.81
C SER A 112 0.35 11.80 -12.73
N LEU A 113 0.79 12.08 -11.50
CA LEU A 113 -0.05 12.74 -10.51
C LEU A 113 -0.39 14.18 -10.91
N ARG A 114 0.33 14.78 -11.87
CA ARG A 114 0.06 16.15 -12.33
C ARG A 114 -1.21 16.28 -13.17
N GLN A 115 -1.93 15.19 -13.43
CA GLN A 115 -3.32 15.26 -13.89
C GLN A 115 -4.28 15.78 -12.81
N TYR A 116 -3.82 15.88 -11.55
CA TYR A 116 -4.55 16.45 -10.43
C TYR A 116 -4.09 17.89 -10.19
N ALA A 117 -5.05 18.82 -10.04
CA ALA A 117 -4.77 20.21 -9.66
C ALA A 117 -4.29 20.31 -8.21
N THR A 118 -4.75 19.40 -7.35
CA THR A 118 -4.28 19.29 -5.97
C THR A 118 -3.99 17.84 -5.63
N PHE A 119 -2.91 17.60 -4.91
CA PHE A 119 -2.55 16.30 -4.36
C PHE A 119 -1.83 16.52 -3.04
N ARG A 120 -2.14 15.72 -2.02
CA ARG A 120 -1.41 15.65 -0.75
C ARG A 120 -1.63 14.33 -0.04
N PHE A 121 -0.63 13.87 0.70
CA PHE A 121 -0.82 12.79 1.67
C PHE A 121 -1.29 13.35 3.02
N HIS A 122 -2.25 12.66 3.62
CA HIS A 122 -2.65 12.85 5.01
C HIS A 122 -2.25 11.64 5.83
N ALA A 123 -1.66 11.88 7.00
CA ALA A 123 -1.46 10.87 8.02
C ALA A 123 -2.51 11.07 9.11
N ARG A 124 -3.35 10.05 9.34
CA ARG A 124 -4.40 10.07 10.37
C ARG A 124 -3.99 9.18 11.54
N GLN A 125 -3.98 9.75 12.74
CA GLN A 125 -3.75 9.03 13.99
C GLN A 125 -5.09 8.69 14.65
N ASP A 126 -5.77 7.70 14.10
CA ASP A 126 -7.07 7.23 14.59
C ASP A 126 -7.05 5.78 15.07
N ALA A 127 -5.85 5.21 15.19
CA ALA A 127 -5.63 3.85 15.68
C ALA A 127 -5.11 3.85 17.12
N ALA A 128 -5.55 2.89 17.92
CA ALA A 128 -4.95 2.58 19.21
C ALA A 128 -3.90 1.47 19.06
N LEU A 129 -2.74 1.62 19.69
CA LEU A 129 -1.76 0.52 19.82
C LEU A 129 -2.32 -0.52 20.80
N VAL A 130 -2.53 -1.75 20.33
CA VAL A 130 -3.15 -2.83 21.13
C VAL A 130 -2.22 -4.01 21.37
N TRP A 131 -1.12 -4.12 20.61
CA TRP A 131 -0.06 -5.09 20.86
C TRP A 131 1.28 -4.56 20.36
N ASP A 132 2.34 -4.84 21.12
CA ASP A 132 3.71 -4.43 20.85
C ASP A 132 4.63 -5.64 21.02
N GLY A 133 5.34 -6.03 19.96
CA GLY A 133 6.23 -7.19 19.95
C GLY A 133 7.43 -7.05 20.90
N GLU A 134 7.76 -5.83 21.34
CA GLU A 134 8.77 -5.60 22.38
C GLU A 134 8.24 -5.84 23.80
N ARG A 135 6.91 -5.90 23.97
CA ARG A 135 6.21 -6.15 25.23
C ARG A 135 5.15 -7.24 25.01
N PRO A 136 5.57 -8.47 24.63
CA PRO A 136 4.65 -9.51 24.15
C PRO A 136 3.65 -9.98 25.22
N ASP A 137 3.94 -9.76 26.50
CA ASP A 137 3.07 -10.14 27.62
C ASP A 137 1.89 -9.15 27.83
N GLU A 138 1.93 -7.95 27.23
CA GLU A 138 0.87 -6.94 27.34
C GLU A 138 -0.29 -7.22 26.35
N ILE A 139 -1.10 -8.25 26.63
CA ILE A 139 -2.14 -8.75 25.72
C ILE A 139 -3.57 -8.27 26.01
N ASP A 140 -3.80 -7.56 27.12
CA ASP A 140 -5.16 -7.19 27.55
C ASP A 140 -5.85 -6.22 26.57
N ALA A 141 -5.11 -5.25 26.03
CA ALA A 141 -5.62 -4.32 25.03
C ALA A 141 -5.97 -5.04 23.72
N LEU A 142 -5.15 -6.01 23.30
CA LEU A 142 -5.43 -6.87 22.15
C LEU A 142 -6.68 -7.71 22.36
N ARG A 143 -6.81 -8.36 23.53
CA ARG A 143 -7.98 -9.18 23.85
C ARG A 143 -9.27 -8.35 23.76
N ALA A 144 -9.29 -7.18 24.39
CA ALA A 144 -10.44 -6.28 24.34
C ALA A 144 -10.76 -5.83 22.90
N ALA A 145 -9.73 -5.53 22.09
CA ALA A 145 -9.93 -5.14 20.70
C ALA A 145 -10.52 -6.28 19.84
N ILE A 146 -10.09 -7.54 20.07
CA ILE A 146 -10.63 -8.73 19.38
C ILE A 146 -12.10 -8.93 19.77
N GLU A 147 -12.42 -8.87 21.06
CA GLU A 147 -13.79 -9.03 21.58
C GLU A 147 -14.74 -7.95 21.04
N ASN A 148 -14.24 -6.74 20.81
CA ASN A 148 -14.99 -5.64 20.19
C ASN A 148 -15.17 -5.76 18.67
N GLY A 149 -14.53 -6.75 18.02
CA GLY A 149 -14.57 -6.90 16.56
C GLY A 149 -13.88 -5.75 15.81
N SER A 150 -12.82 -5.18 16.39
CA SER A 150 -12.10 -4.05 15.82
C SER A 150 -11.45 -4.40 14.47
N TYR A 151 -11.21 -3.39 13.63
CA TYR A 151 -10.37 -3.58 12.45
C TYR A 151 -8.90 -3.42 12.84
N PHE A 152 -8.02 -4.24 12.27
CA PHE A 152 -6.62 -4.24 12.66
C PHE A 152 -5.68 -3.87 11.51
N ARG A 153 -4.56 -3.25 11.88
CA ARG A 153 -3.41 -3.01 11.00
C ARG A 153 -2.13 -3.37 11.71
N VAL A 154 -1.31 -4.20 11.09
CA VAL A 154 0.02 -4.53 11.60
C VAL A 154 1.05 -3.64 10.93
N VAL A 155 2.02 -3.18 11.72
CA VAL A 155 3.22 -2.53 11.23
C VAL A 155 4.42 -3.29 11.75
N PHE A 156 5.28 -3.77 10.86
CA PHE A 156 6.49 -4.48 11.25
C PHE A 156 7.66 -4.11 10.34
N GLU A 157 8.86 -4.22 10.89
CA GLU A 157 10.12 -3.98 10.17
C GLU A 157 10.89 -5.29 10.06
N ASN A 158 11.32 -5.65 8.86
CA ASN A 158 12.12 -6.86 8.67
C ASN A 158 13.62 -6.64 8.99
N SER A 159 14.39 -7.73 8.94
CA SER A 159 15.84 -7.71 9.15
C SER A 159 16.62 -6.75 8.24
N ASP A 160 16.05 -6.39 7.09
CA ASP A 160 16.70 -5.59 6.04
C ASP A 160 16.33 -4.09 6.17
N GLY A 161 15.49 -3.73 7.15
CA GLY A 161 15.03 -2.36 7.39
C GLY A 161 13.82 -1.94 6.55
N VAL A 162 13.19 -2.87 5.83
CA VAL A 162 11.93 -2.64 5.11
C VAL A 162 10.78 -2.70 6.11
N VAL A 163 9.97 -1.65 6.11
CA VAL A 163 8.78 -1.56 6.95
C VAL A 163 7.55 -1.90 6.10
N PHE A 164 6.71 -2.78 6.63
CA PHE A 164 5.41 -3.11 6.08
C PHE A 164 4.33 -2.60 7.01
N SER A 165 3.29 -2.01 6.44
CA SER A 165 2.13 -1.52 7.17
C SER A 165 0.89 -2.00 6.43
N GLN A 166 0.17 -2.96 7.01
CA GLN A 166 -0.80 -3.79 6.29
C GLN A 166 -2.09 -3.99 7.07
N ALA A 167 -3.21 -3.95 6.36
CA ALA A 167 -4.48 -4.41 6.89
C ALA A 167 -4.40 -5.90 7.27
N VAL A 168 -4.98 -6.23 8.42
CA VAL A 168 -4.97 -7.58 9.00
C VAL A 168 -6.25 -8.30 8.62
N ASP A 169 -6.11 -9.54 8.15
CA ASP A 169 -7.21 -10.44 7.85
C ASP A 169 -7.68 -11.15 9.13
N ILE A 170 -6.73 -11.65 9.92
CA ILE A 170 -7.01 -12.28 11.21
C ILE A 170 -5.89 -11.99 12.23
N ALA A 171 -6.29 -11.59 13.43
CA ALA A 171 -5.44 -11.48 14.60
C ALA A 171 -5.82 -12.59 15.59
N MET A 172 -4.87 -13.45 15.93
CA MET A 172 -5.06 -14.61 16.79
C MET A 172 -4.31 -14.40 18.10
N LEU A 173 -5.03 -14.51 19.22
CA LEU A 173 -4.47 -14.57 20.57
C LEU A 173 -4.71 -15.98 21.13
N PHE A 174 -3.63 -16.74 21.33
CA PHE A 174 -3.71 -18.10 21.85
C PHE A 174 -3.78 -18.08 23.37
N SER A 175 -4.99 -18.29 23.92
CA SER A 175 -5.24 -18.14 25.36
C SER A 175 -4.37 -19.00 26.27
N GLU A 176 -3.97 -20.19 25.82
CA GLU A 176 -3.14 -21.10 26.62
C GLU A 176 -1.67 -20.65 26.72
N SER A 177 -1.12 -20.09 25.64
CA SER A 177 0.30 -19.72 25.55
C SER A 177 0.56 -18.21 25.64
N GLY A 178 -0.48 -17.38 25.53
CA GLY A 178 -0.37 -15.93 25.37
C GLY A 178 0.22 -15.50 24.03
N SER A 179 0.48 -16.44 23.10
CA SER A 179 1.13 -16.13 21.83
C SER A 179 0.18 -15.36 20.90
N VAL A 180 0.78 -14.51 20.06
CA VAL A 180 0.05 -13.72 19.06
C VAL A 180 0.51 -14.11 17.67
N GLU A 181 -0.44 -14.35 16.77
CA GLU A 181 -0.18 -14.54 15.34
C GLU A 181 -1.14 -13.67 14.52
N ILE A 182 -0.58 -12.97 13.54
CA ILE A 182 -1.28 -11.96 12.74
C ILE A 182 -1.11 -12.32 11.27
N ASN A 183 -2.20 -12.60 10.57
CA ASN A 183 -2.19 -12.79 9.12
C ASN A 183 -2.74 -11.55 8.42
N THR A 184 -1.99 -11.03 7.46
CA THR A 184 -2.40 -9.84 6.70
C THR A 184 -3.29 -10.20 5.53
N HIS A 185 -4.11 -9.24 5.07
CA HIS A 185 -4.78 -9.42 3.78
C HIS A 185 -3.76 -9.61 2.65
N PRO A 186 -3.99 -10.58 1.73
CA PRO A 186 -3.11 -10.79 0.59
C PRO A 186 -3.24 -9.64 -0.41
N VAL A 187 -2.11 -9.21 -0.96
CA VAL A 187 -2.07 -8.22 -2.04
C VAL A 187 -0.96 -8.56 -3.02
N LEU A 188 -1.07 -8.07 -4.26
CA LEU A 188 0.01 -8.09 -5.24
C LEU A 188 0.51 -6.66 -5.44
N PHE A 189 1.83 -6.48 -5.41
CA PHE A 189 2.45 -5.19 -5.69
C PHE A 189 3.73 -5.36 -6.54
N PRO A 190 4.17 -4.34 -7.27
CA PRO A 190 5.39 -4.42 -8.10
C PRO A 190 6.66 -4.55 -7.26
N ASP A 191 7.63 -5.35 -7.71
CA ASP A 191 8.88 -5.61 -6.98
C ASP A 191 9.67 -4.34 -6.62
N PHE A 192 9.58 -3.30 -7.46
CA PHE A 192 10.26 -2.02 -7.20
C PHE A 192 9.75 -1.29 -5.96
N PHE A 193 8.61 -1.69 -5.36
CA PHE A 193 8.16 -1.15 -4.06
C PHE A 193 9.17 -1.46 -2.95
N LEU A 194 9.89 -2.58 -3.08
CA LEU A 194 10.92 -3.02 -2.13
C LEU A 194 12.29 -2.39 -2.43
N ASN A 195 12.46 -1.73 -3.58
CA ASN A 195 13.74 -1.27 -4.07
C ASN A 195 13.63 0.11 -4.77
N PRO A 196 13.86 1.21 -4.03
CA PRO A 196 13.84 2.56 -4.59
C PRO A 196 14.81 2.77 -5.77
N GLU A 197 15.95 2.08 -5.80
CA GLU A 197 16.90 2.18 -6.93
C GLU A 197 16.38 1.47 -8.18
N GLN A 198 15.65 0.36 -8.02
CA GLN A 198 14.95 -0.28 -9.13
C GLN A 198 13.84 0.63 -9.66
N PHE A 199 13.12 1.32 -8.78
CA PHE A 199 12.13 2.31 -9.19
C PHE A 199 12.78 3.43 -10.01
N ALA A 200 13.89 4.02 -9.54
CA ALA A 200 14.62 5.05 -10.28
C ALA A 200 15.05 4.58 -11.68
N ARG A 201 15.43 3.30 -11.85
CA ARG A 201 15.73 2.70 -13.16
C ARG A 201 14.48 2.56 -14.03
N VAL A 202 13.38 2.03 -13.48
CA VAL A 202 12.08 1.96 -14.18
C VAL A 202 11.66 3.36 -14.66
N ILE A 203 11.88 4.38 -13.83
CA ILE A 203 11.66 5.77 -14.20
C ILE A 203 12.59 6.12 -15.36
N ALA A 204 13.91 6.13 -15.18
CA ALA A 204 14.86 6.54 -16.23
C ALA A 204 14.61 5.91 -17.60
N GLU A 205 14.21 4.64 -17.65
CA GLU A 205 13.93 3.90 -18.89
C GLU A 205 12.59 4.26 -19.55
N ASN A 206 11.56 4.61 -18.77
CA ASN A 206 10.18 4.73 -19.25
C ASN A 206 9.61 6.18 -19.18
N VAL A 207 10.24 7.05 -18.40
CA VAL A 207 9.71 8.35 -17.97
C VAL A 207 9.98 9.57 -18.85
N PRO A 208 10.95 9.60 -19.79
CA PRO A 208 11.07 10.75 -20.70
C PRO A 208 9.75 11.10 -21.41
N GLN A 209 8.81 10.16 -21.49
CA GLN A 209 7.48 10.31 -22.09
C GLN A 209 6.42 10.93 -21.15
N ILE A 210 6.63 10.98 -19.83
CA ILE A 210 5.61 11.36 -18.81
C ILE A 210 6.01 12.60 -17.97
N LEU A 211 7.30 12.82 -17.68
CA LEU A 211 7.72 13.88 -16.74
C LEU A 211 8.35 15.13 -17.38
N GLY A 212 8.37 15.24 -18.72
CA GLY A 212 8.78 16.48 -19.38
C GLY A 212 7.78 17.62 -19.18
N GLU A 213 8.23 18.88 -19.18
CA GLU A 213 7.35 20.06 -19.05
C GLU A 213 6.27 20.12 -20.17
N SER A 214 6.59 19.54 -21.33
CA SER A 214 5.69 19.39 -22.48
C SER A 214 4.95 18.05 -22.52
N ALA A 215 5.10 17.20 -21.51
CA ALA A 215 4.45 15.89 -21.50
C ALA A 215 2.95 16.06 -21.28
N ASP A 216 2.17 15.34 -22.09
CA ASP A 216 0.74 15.20 -21.87
C ASP A 216 0.52 14.58 -20.49
N ARG A 217 -0.05 15.37 -19.57
CA ARG A 217 -0.27 14.99 -18.17
C ARG A 217 -1.29 13.85 -18.04
N THR A 218 -2.07 13.58 -19.08
CA THR A 218 -3.03 12.47 -19.15
C THR A 218 -2.44 11.20 -19.76
N ARG A 219 -1.21 11.26 -20.26
CA ARG A 219 -0.55 10.10 -20.85
C ARG A 219 -0.18 9.08 -19.78
N SER A 220 -0.44 7.82 -20.10
CA SER A 220 -0.03 6.65 -19.34
C SER A 220 1.04 5.86 -20.10
N VAL A 221 2.02 5.31 -19.37
CA VAL A 221 2.95 4.32 -19.92
C VAL A 221 2.63 2.96 -19.33
N SER A 222 2.26 2.03 -20.21
CA SER A 222 2.11 0.63 -19.82
C SER A 222 3.46 -0.06 -19.70
N LEU A 223 3.66 -0.77 -18.61
CA LEU A 223 4.85 -1.57 -18.37
C LEU A 223 4.48 -2.94 -17.82
N ASN A 224 5.28 -3.94 -18.18
CA ASN A 224 5.23 -5.26 -17.55
C ASN A 224 6.20 -5.26 -16.39
N ASN A 225 5.73 -5.59 -15.19
CA ASN A 225 6.57 -5.68 -14.00
C ASN A 225 6.44 -7.04 -13.33
N THR A 226 7.52 -7.50 -12.72
CA THR A 226 7.47 -8.62 -11.79
C THR A 226 6.68 -8.20 -10.55
N ILE A 227 5.84 -9.10 -10.08
CA ILE A 227 4.97 -8.86 -8.93
C ILE A 227 5.39 -9.69 -7.73
N THR A 228 5.31 -9.07 -6.56
CA THR A 228 5.50 -9.69 -5.26
C THR A 228 4.17 -9.82 -4.55
N GLY A 229 3.99 -10.96 -3.86
CA GLY A 229 2.87 -11.17 -2.96
C GLY A 229 3.13 -10.55 -1.59
N GLY A 230 2.27 -9.62 -1.19
CA GLY A 230 2.23 -8.98 0.11
C GLY A 230 1.28 -9.68 1.07
N PHE A 231 1.63 -10.91 1.46
CA PHE A 231 1.00 -11.62 2.57
C PHE A 231 2.07 -11.91 3.62
N HIS A 232 1.76 -11.66 4.89
CA HIS A 232 2.62 -12.00 6.01
C HIS A 232 1.82 -12.64 7.14
N SER A 233 2.37 -13.72 7.70
CA SER A 233 2.03 -14.26 9.03
C SER A 233 3.11 -13.77 10.00
N VAL A 234 2.76 -12.83 10.88
CA VAL A 234 3.67 -12.21 11.87
C VAL A 234 3.40 -12.80 13.24
N ARG A 235 4.44 -13.21 13.96
CA ARG A 235 4.33 -13.97 15.22
C ARG A 235 5.03 -13.26 16.37
N SER A 236 4.52 -13.47 17.58
CA SER A 236 5.10 -12.94 18.81
C SER A 236 6.47 -13.53 19.19
N ASP A 237 6.93 -14.58 18.51
CA ASP A 237 8.22 -15.22 18.74
C ASP A 237 9.41 -14.52 18.05
N GLY A 238 9.21 -13.32 17.48
CA GLY A 238 10.23 -12.61 16.72
C GLY A 238 10.22 -12.93 15.21
N THR A 239 9.36 -13.84 14.76
CA THR A 239 9.40 -14.34 13.39
C THR A 239 8.21 -13.94 12.53
N TYR A 240 8.39 -14.03 11.22
CA TYR A 240 7.31 -13.95 10.25
C TYR A 240 7.55 -14.88 9.05
N LEU A 241 6.45 -15.20 8.34
CA LEU A 241 6.45 -15.87 7.05
C LEU A 241 5.80 -14.96 6.01
N GLY A 242 6.53 -14.61 4.95
CA GLY A 242 5.95 -14.04 3.73
C GLY A 242 5.57 -15.12 2.71
N VAL A 243 5.10 -14.71 1.52
CA VAL A 243 4.71 -15.64 0.45
C VAL A 243 5.85 -16.59 0.06
N ARG A 244 7.08 -16.09 -0.09
CA ARG A 244 8.25 -16.92 -0.47
C ARG A 244 8.64 -17.87 0.66
N GLU A 245 8.54 -17.40 1.89
CA GLU A 245 8.86 -18.16 3.09
C GLU A 245 7.88 -19.30 3.32
N ILE A 246 6.57 -19.11 3.04
CA ILE A 246 5.56 -20.17 3.12
C ILE A 246 5.88 -21.34 2.19
N LEU A 247 6.35 -21.04 0.98
CA LEU A 247 6.70 -22.07 0.00
C LEU A 247 7.95 -22.88 0.38
N THR A 248 8.79 -22.33 1.26
CA THR A 248 10.08 -22.93 1.66
C THR A 248 10.12 -23.37 3.12
N ASP A 249 9.06 -23.08 3.89
CA ASP A 249 8.97 -23.20 5.35
C ASP A 249 10.16 -22.56 6.10
N ARG A 250 10.65 -21.42 5.58
CA ARG A 250 11.78 -20.69 6.18
C ARG A 250 11.32 -19.40 6.82
N ARG A 251 11.27 -19.38 8.15
CA ARG A 251 10.92 -18.17 8.92
C ARG A 251 11.99 -17.10 8.78
N ARG A 252 11.56 -15.85 8.70
CA ARG A 252 12.41 -14.65 8.80
C ARG A 252 12.20 -13.97 10.14
N GLN A 253 13.18 -13.17 10.55
CA GLN A 253 13.12 -12.38 11.78
C GLN A 253 12.63 -10.97 11.45
N TRP A 254 11.73 -10.45 12.28
CA TRP A 254 11.41 -9.02 12.32
C TRP A 254 12.24 -8.32 13.39
N ARG A 255 12.46 -7.01 13.23
CA ARG A 255 13.14 -6.13 14.20
C ARG A 255 12.17 -5.54 15.22
N GLN A 256 10.98 -5.16 14.75
CA GLN A 256 9.87 -4.70 15.58
C GLN A 256 8.55 -5.06 14.88
N ALA A 257 7.51 -5.30 15.65
CA ALA A 257 6.15 -5.53 15.16
C ALA A 257 5.14 -4.91 16.14
N ARG A 258 4.15 -4.20 15.61
CA ARG A 258 3.09 -3.54 16.38
C ARG A 258 1.75 -3.76 15.70
N LEU A 259 0.70 -3.91 16.49
CA LEU A 259 -0.67 -4.06 16.01
C LEU A 259 -1.52 -2.90 16.51
N TYR A 260 -2.26 -2.32 15.59
CA TYR A 260 -3.12 -1.18 15.82
C TYR A 260 -4.58 -1.54 15.55
N ALA A 261 -5.49 -1.08 16.39
CA ALA A 261 -6.93 -1.28 16.26
C ALA A 261 -7.65 0.04 15.91
N TYR A 262 -8.68 -0.06 15.07
CA TYR A 262 -9.55 1.05 14.60
C TYR A 262 -11.02 0.77 14.89
#